data_AF-A0A8X6R9Y4-F1
#
_entry.id   AF-A0A8X6R9Y4-F1
#
_cell.length_a   1.000
_cell.length_b   1.000
_cell.length_c   1.000
_cell.angle_alpha   90.00
_cell.angle_beta   90.00
_cell.angle_gamma   90.00
#
_symmetry.space_group_name_H-M   'P 1'
#
loop_
_entity.id
_entity.type
_entity.pdbx_description
1 polymer ?
#
loop_
_entity_poly.entity_id
_entity_poly.type
_entity_poly.pdbx_seq_one_letter_code
_entity_poly.pdbx_strand_id
1 'polypeptide(L)'
;MSSFGAKEVDEGNYMPTFKIQGQLYHLIGSLLPVDNAREAFLQIYFISEYILQKDARLRCFPNLNSMLVESLQSMLIEINSYIRDFKTALQSFPPNSNQNDSKIVINADQRPSVEHRGCHNEPTMNEVSV
;
A
#
# COMPACT_ATOMS: atom_id res chain seq x y z
N MET A 1 6.86 10.70 9.00
CA MET A 1 6.70 10.13 10.34
C MET A 1 5.88 8.86 10.21
N SER A 2 6.48 7.70 10.48
CA SER A 2 5.77 6.43 10.51
C SER A 2 5.05 6.32 11.86
N SER A 3 3.72 6.24 11.85
CA SER A 3 2.93 5.91 13.05
C SER A 3 2.69 4.40 13.06
N PHE A 4 2.99 3.75 14.18
CA PHE A 4 2.87 2.30 14.30
C PHE A 4 1.48 1.84 14.75
N GLY A 5 0.56 2.77 15.05
CA GLY A 5 -0.80 2.45 15.50
C GLY A 5 -0.87 1.57 16.76
N ALA A 6 0.26 1.40 17.47
CA ALA A 6 0.38 0.52 18.61
C ALA A 6 -0.16 1.18 19.88
N LYS A 7 -0.67 0.36 20.80
CA LYS A 7 -1.03 0.82 22.14
C LYS A 7 0.24 1.06 22.94
N GLU A 8 0.50 2.31 23.27
CA GLU A 8 1.58 2.68 24.17
C GLU A 8 1.28 2.14 25.58
N VAL A 9 2.25 1.46 26.18
CA VAL A 9 2.22 1.02 27.57
C VAL A 9 3.35 1.74 28.27
N ASP A 10 3.00 2.60 29.23
CA ASP A 10 3.95 3.33 30.06
C ASP A 10 4.02 2.64 31.45
N GLU A 11 5.18 2.05 31.76
CA GLU A 11 5.45 1.37 33.05
C GLU A 11 6.17 2.30 34.06
N GLY A 12 6.03 3.63 33.94
CA GLY A 12 6.45 4.59 34.97
C GLY A 12 7.81 5.24 34.72
N ASN A 13 8.47 5.72 35.80
CA ASN A 13 9.54 6.73 35.72
C ASN A 13 10.81 6.33 34.95
N TYR A 14 11.01 5.06 34.60
CA TYR A 14 12.19 4.64 33.82
C TYR A 14 11.89 3.42 32.94
N MET A 15 11.62 3.69 31.65
CA MET A 15 11.46 2.68 30.62
C MET A 15 12.45 2.96 29.48
N PRO A 16 13.68 2.41 29.52
CA PRO A 16 14.72 2.68 28.51
C PRO A 16 14.46 1.95 27.20
N THR A 17 13.41 1.14 27.10
CA THR A 17 13.15 0.25 25.97
C THR A 17 11.66 0.28 25.65
N PHE A 18 11.30 0.55 24.40
CA PHE A 18 9.94 0.34 23.91
C PHE A 18 9.80 -1.09 23.38
N LYS A 19 8.66 -1.73 23.65
CA LYS A 19 8.37 -3.09 23.17
C LYS A 19 7.20 -3.04 22.21
N ILE A 20 7.42 -3.45 20.97
CA ILE A 20 6.36 -3.63 19.97
C ILE A 20 5.99 -5.11 19.94
N GLN A 21 4.71 -5.43 20.12
CA GLN A 21 4.19 -6.78 19.98
C GLN A 21 3.22 -6.85 18.80
N GLY A 22 3.42 -7.80 17.89
CA GLY A 22 2.65 -7.97 16.66
C GLY A 22 3.49 -7.74 15.40
N GLN A 23 2.84 -7.81 14.24
CA GLN A 23 3.48 -7.51 12.96
C GLN A 23 3.59 -5.99 12.74
N LEU A 24 4.74 -5.56 12.23
CA LEU A 24 4.96 -4.18 11.82
C LEU A 24 4.31 -3.94 10.46
N TYR A 25 3.27 -3.12 10.42
CA TYR A 25 2.66 -2.68 9.17
C TYR A 25 2.95 -1.20 8.93
N HIS A 26 3.23 -0.86 7.67
CA HIS A 26 3.23 0.52 7.24
C HIS A 26 1.80 0.95 6.92
N LEU A 27 1.37 2.08 7.50
CA LEU A 27 0.12 2.71 7.10
C LEU A 27 0.23 3.11 5.63
N ILE A 28 -0.62 2.51 4.79
CA ILE A 28 -0.57 2.68 3.33
C ILE A 28 -0.85 4.13 2.88
N GLY A 29 -1.44 4.95 3.77
CA GLY A 29 -1.82 6.33 3.50
C GLY A 29 -3.10 6.43 2.67
N SER A 30 -3.43 7.65 2.23
CA SER A 30 -4.58 7.87 1.36
C SER A 30 -4.31 7.28 -0.03
N LEU A 31 -5.28 6.50 -0.54
CA LEU A 31 -5.26 5.97 -1.90
C LEU A 31 -5.70 7.01 -2.94
N LEU A 32 -6.33 8.09 -2.48
CA LEU A 32 -6.72 9.22 -3.30
C LEU A 32 -5.74 10.38 -3.06
N PRO A 33 -5.32 11.09 -4.12
CA PRO A 33 -4.58 12.32 -3.94
C PRO A 33 -5.41 13.31 -3.12
N VAL A 34 -4.74 14.06 -2.26
CA VAL A 34 -5.37 15.19 -1.55
C VAL A 34 -5.78 16.23 -2.60
N ASP A 35 -6.84 16.99 -2.33
CA ASP A 35 -7.29 18.05 -3.25
C ASP A 35 -6.13 18.97 -3.66
N ASN A 36 -5.99 19.19 -4.98
CA ASN A 36 -4.90 19.94 -5.62
C ASN A 36 -3.48 19.36 -5.45
N ALA A 37 -3.31 18.18 -4.84
CA ALA A 37 -2.05 17.46 -4.83
C ALA A 37 -1.94 16.52 -6.03
N ARG A 38 -0.72 16.27 -6.48
CA ARG A 38 -0.43 15.22 -7.47
C ARG A 38 -0.34 13.87 -6.80
N GLU A 39 -0.58 12.83 -7.58
CA GLU A 39 -0.42 11.45 -7.18
C GLU A 39 1.01 11.13 -6.74
N ALA A 40 1.14 10.44 -5.61
CA ALA A 40 2.42 10.00 -5.07
C ALA A 40 2.32 8.59 -4.47
N PHE A 41 3.46 7.91 -4.35
CA PHE A 41 3.57 6.60 -3.71
C PHE A 41 2.59 5.58 -4.32
N LEU A 42 1.72 4.97 -3.50
CA LEU A 42 0.78 3.95 -3.95
C LEU A 42 -0.24 4.50 -4.96
N GLN A 43 -0.56 5.78 -4.89
CA GLN A 43 -1.54 6.44 -5.77
C GLN A 43 -1.14 6.34 -7.24
N ILE A 44 0.18 6.27 -7.51
CA ILE A 44 0.72 6.16 -8.86
C ILE A 44 0.24 4.87 -9.55
N TYR A 45 -0.04 3.80 -8.80
CA TYR A 45 -0.54 2.56 -9.40
C TYR A 45 -1.98 2.68 -9.94
N PHE A 46 -2.71 3.73 -9.56
CA PHE A 46 -4.04 4.02 -10.12
C PHE A 46 -4.01 4.78 -11.44
N ILE A 47 -2.84 5.18 -11.95
CA ILE A 47 -2.69 5.69 -13.31
C ILE A 47 -2.70 4.51 -14.30
N SER A 48 -3.59 4.51 -15.29
CA SER A 48 -3.67 3.42 -16.28
C SER A 48 -2.39 3.26 -17.11
N GLU A 49 -1.80 4.38 -17.52
CA GLU A 49 -0.65 4.40 -18.43
C GLU A 49 0.68 4.16 -17.72
N TYR A 50 1.39 3.11 -18.15
CA TYR A 50 2.67 2.69 -17.56
C TYR A 50 3.76 3.78 -17.64
N ILE A 51 3.81 4.53 -18.75
CA ILE A 51 4.78 5.60 -18.97
C ILE A 51 4.52 6.76 -18.00
N LEU A 52 3.24 7.15 -17.85
CA LEU A 52 2.85 8.23 -16.93
C LEU A 52 3.15 7.87 -15.47
N GLN A 53 3.07 6.59 -15.10
CA GLN A 53 3.48 6.12 -13.78
C GLN A 53 4.98 6.35 -13.52
N LYS A 54 5.82 6.03 -14.51
CA LYS A 54 7.27 6.26 -14.42
C LYS A 54 7.56 7.75 -14.28
N ASP A 55 6.91 8.57 -15.10
CA ASP A 55 7.08 10.03 -15.07
C ASP A 55 6.58 10.63 -13.74
N ALA A 56 5.51 10.10 -13.14
CA ALA A 56 5.08 10.47 -11.79
C ALA A 56 6.16 10.17 -10.75
N ARG A 57 6.77 8.98 -10.78
CA ARG A 57 7.86 8.61 -9.87
C ARG A 57 9.08 9.52 -10.03
N LEU A 58 9.48 9.80 -11.27
CA LEU A 58 10.59 10.70 -11.58
C LEU A 58 10.28 12.16 -11.20
N ARG A 59 9.02 12.60 -11.26
CA ARG A 59 8.63 13.92 -10.74
C ARG A 59 8.78 14.02 -9.22
N CYS A 60 8.44 12.97 -8.48
CA CYS A 60 8.67 12.92 -7.03
C CYS A 60 10.16 12.92 -6.67
N PHE A 61 10.98 12.23 -7.47
CA PHE A 61 12.41 12.07 -7.23
C PHE A 61 13.20 12.22 -8.54
N PRO A 62 13.50 13.46 -8.96
CA PRO A 62 14.07 13.75 -10.29
C PRO A 62 15.48 13.19 -10.50
N ASN A 63 16.19 12.88 -9.42
CA ASN A 63 17.56 12.39 -9.46
C ASN A 63 17.64 10.85 -9.58
N LEU A 64 16.51 10.15 -9.67
CA LEU A 64 16.52 8.70 -9.84
C LEU A 64 16.89 8.30 -11.26
N ASN A 65 17.58 7.16 -11.38
CA ASN A 65 17.88 6.57 -12.68
C ASN A 65 16.59 6.03 -13.32
N SER A 66 16.19 6.61 -14.46
CA SER A 66 14.95 6.23 -15.14
C SER A 66 14.89 4.75 -15.54
N MET A 67 16.00 4.13 -15.97
CA MET A 67 16.01 2.72 -16.38
C MET A 67 15.86 1.80 -15.17
N LEU A 68 16.45 2.17 -14.03
CA LEU A 68 16.29 1.42 -12.79
C LEU A 68 14.84 1.49 -12.29
N VAL A 69 14.24 2.69 -12.30
CA VAL A 69 12.83 2.88 -11.92
C VAL A 69 11.91 2.01 -12.78
N GLU A 70 12.15 1.97 -14.09
CA GLU A 70 11.38 1.16 -15.02
C GLU A 70 11.55 -0.34 -14.74
N SER A 71 12.77 -0.79 -14.48
CA SER A 71 13.05 -2.20 -14.16
C SER A 71 12.38 -2.64 -12.86
N LEU A 72 12.45 -1.81 -11.82
CA LEU A 72 11.78 -2.06 -10.54
C LEU A 72 10.26 -2.02 -10.69
N GLN A 73 9.72 -1.11 -11.49
CA GLN A 73 8.28 -1.03 -11.75
C GLN A 73 7.77 -2.31 -12.43
N SER A 74 8.47 -2.81 -13.44
CA SER A 74 8.15 -4.09 -14.10
C SER A 74 8.18 -5.26 -13.11
N MET A 75 9.26 -5.39 -12.33
CA MET A 75 9.41 -6.43 -11.31
C MET A 75 8.25 -6.39 -10.29
N LEU A 76 7.90 -5.20 -9.81
CA LEU A 76 6.85 -5.04 -8.81
C LEU A 76 5.47 -5.42 -9.36
N ILE A 77 5.17 -5.10 -10.62
CA ILE A 77 3.90 -5.52 -11.25
C ILE A 77 3.82 -7.04 -11.37
N GLU A 78 4.95 -7.70 -11.62
CA GLU A 78 5.00 -9.15 -11.74
C GLU A 78 4.84 -9.85 -10.38
N ILE A 79 5.55 -9.39 -9.35
CA ILE A 79 5.70 -10.10 -8.08
C ILE A 79 4.66 -9.67 -7.04
N ASN A 80 4.30 -8.39 -6.98
CA ASN A 80 3.45 -7.86 -5.92
C ASN A 80 1.96 -8.06 -6.26
N SER A 81 1.30 -8.95 -5.53
CA SER A 81 -0.12 -9.27 -5.71
C SER A 81 -1.03 -8.04 -5.55
N TYR A 82 -0.75 -7.14 -4.61
CA TYR A 82 -1.57 -5.95 -4.39
C TYR A 82 -1.59 -5.02 -5.62
N ILE A 83 -0.44 -4.84 -6.28
CA ILE A 83 -0.36 -4.02 -7.49
C ILE A 83 -1.21 -4.64 -8.61
N ARG A 84 -1.21 -5.97 -8.70
CA ARG A 84 -2.06 -6.69 -9.65
C ARG A 84 -3.54 -6.46 -9.34
N ASP A 85 -3.94 -6.59 -8.09
CA ASP A 85 -5.33 -6.37 -7.65
C ASP A 85 -5.80 -4.94 -7.94
N PHE A 86 -4.97 -3.93 -7.66
CA PHE A 86 -5.29 -2.53 -7.98
C PHE A 86 -5.50 -2.33 -9.48
N LYS A 87 -4.61 -2.88 -10.31
CA LYS A 87 -4.74 -2.78 -11.78
C LYS A 87 -5.95 -3.51 -12.31
N THR A 88 -6.24 -4.70 -11.79
CA THR A 88 -7.43 -5.47 -12.17
C THR A 88 -8.71 -4.72 -11.77
N ALA A 89 -8.74 -4.11 -10.59
CA ALA A 89 -9.86 -3.28 -10.16
C ALA A 89 -10.11 -2.11 -11.13
N LEU A 90 -9.05 -1.40 -11.54
CA LEU A 90 -9.16 -0.30 -12.53
C LEU A 90 -9.68 -0.78 -13.89
N GLN A 91 -9.18 -1.92 -14.36
CA GLN A 91 -9.59 -2.49 -15.65
C GLN A 91 -11.01 -3.05 -15.64
N SER A 92 -11.53 -3.40 -14.46
CA SER A 92 -12.89 -3.92 -14.30
C SER A 92 -13.97 -2.84 -14.44
N PHE A 93 -13.60 -1.55 -14.48
CA PHE A 93 -14.56 -0.48 -14.63
C PHE A 93 -15.22 -0.51 -16.02
N PRO A 94 -16.57 -0.46 -16.09
CA PRO A 94 -17.27 -0.44 -17.37
C PRO A 94 -16.85 0.81 -18.17
N PRO A 95 -16.54 0.68 -19.47
CA PRO A 95 -16.11 1.80 -20.31
C PRO A 95 -17.16 2.91 -20.44
N ASN A 96 -18.43 2.59 -20.15
CA ASN A 96 -19.59 3.50 -20.25
C ASN A 96 -20.10 3.98 -18.88
N SER A 97 -19.43 3.64 -17.79
CA SER A 97 -19.80 4.12 -16.46
C SER A 97 -19.19 5.49 -16.20
N ASN A 98 -19.94 6.40 -15.58
CA ASN A 98 -19.32 7.60 -15.02
C ASN A 98 -18.29 7.12 -13.99
N GLN A 99 -17.00 7.41 -14.22
CA GLN A 99 -15.93 7.03 -13.28
C GLN A 99 -16.18 7.52 -11.86
N ASN A 100 -16.94 8.61 -11.71
CA ASN A 100 -17.35 9.18 -10.42
C ASN A 100 -18.28 8.27 -9.60
N ASP A 101 -18.97 7.31 -10.23
CA ASP A 101 -19.92 6.42 -9.55
C ASP A 101 -19.27 5.12 -9.06
N SER A 102 -18.03 4.87 -9.48
CA SER A 102 -17.30 3.65 -9.15
C SER A 102 -16.41 3.85 -7.93
N LYS A 103 -16.38 2.85 -7.03
CA LYS A 103 -15.59 2.90 -5.79
C LYS A 103 -14.77 1.62 -5.62
N ILE A 104 -13.49 1.80 -5.27
CA ILE A 104 -12.65 0.70 -4.79
C ILE A 104 -12.80 0.65 -3.27
N VAL A 105 -13.23 -0.50 -2.75
CA VAL A 105 -13.40 -0.71 -1.31
C VAL A 105 -12.33 -1.70 -0.83
N ILE A 106 -11.53 -1.28 0.14
CA ILE A 106 -10.57 -2.16 0.83
C ILE A 106 -11.17 -2.55 2.17
N ASN A 107 -11.50 -3.82 2.33
CA ASN A 107 -11.99 -4.37 3.59
C ASN A 107 -10.84 -5.00 4.36
N ALA A 108 -10.23 -4.26 5.28
CA ALA A 108 -9.10 -4.75 6.08
C ALA A 108 -9.48 -5.96 6.95
N ASP A 109 -10.73 -6.05 7.39
CA ASP A 109 -11.25 -7.12 8.25
C ASP A 109 -11.82 -8.32 7.46
N GLN A 110 -11.82 -8.25 6.13
CA GLN A 110 -12.38 -9.30 5.30
C GLN A 110 -11.48 -10.54 5.33
N ARG A 111 -12.02 -11.64 5.87
CA ARG A 111 -11.31 -12.92 5.90
C ARG A 111 -11.31 -13.58 4.52
N PRO A 112 -10.21 -14.26 4.12
CA PRO A 112 -10.17 -15.05 2.91
C PRO A 112 -11.32 -16.06 2.89
N SER A 113 -11.98 -16.22 1.75
CA SER A 113 -13.12 -17.13 1.59
C SER A 113 -12.79 -18.61 1.84
N VAL A 114 -11.50 -18.96 1.83
CA VAL A 114 -10.98 -20.33 1.95
C VAL A 114 -10.62 -20.67 3.40
N GLU A 115 -10.59 -19.70 4.32
CA GLU A 115 -10.20 -19.93 5.72
C GLU A 115 -11.40 -20.15 6.65
N HIS A 116 -11.23 -21.04 7.63
CA HIS A 116 -12.27 -21.36 8.61
C HIS A 116 -12.58 -20.14 9.49
N ARG A 117 -13.87 -19.90 9.80
CA ARG A 117 -14.36 -18.76 10.60
C ARG A 117 -13.71 -18.61 11.98
N GLY A 118 -13.03 -19.63 12.48
CA GLY A 118 -12.33 -19.64 13.77
C GLY A 118 -10.83 -19.41 13.72
N CYS A 119 -10.22 -19.29 12.54
CA CYS A 119 -8.78 -19.04 12.45
C CYS A 119 -8.47 -17.58 12.80
N HIS A 120 -7.56 -17.41 13.77
CA HIS A 120 -6.96 -16.13 14.09
C HIS A 120 -5.95 -15.80 12.98
N ASN A 121 -5.98 -14.58 12.45
CA ASN A 121 -4.95 -14.10 11.52
C ASN A 121 -3.67 -13.86 12.32
N GLU A 122 -3.00 -14.93 12.74
CA GLU A 122 -1.68 -14.77 13.32
C GLU A 122 -0.69 -14.32 12.24
N PRO A 123 0.19 -13.39 12.58
CA PRO A 123 1.27 -12.98 11.69
C PRO A 123 2.12 -14.19 11.26
N THR A 124 2.14 -14.51 9.96
CA THR A 124 2.87 -15.65 9.38
C THR A 124 4.36 -15.41 9.17
N MET A 125 4.87 -14.20 9.45
CA MET A 125 6.29 -13.86 9.28
C MET A 125 7.05 -13.83 10.62
N ASN A 126 8.19 -14.52 10.65
CA ASN A 126 9.16 -14.54 11.75
C ASN A 126 10.15 -13.36 11.73
N GLU A 127 9.91 -12.33 10.92
CA GLU A 127 10.93 -11.30 10.70
C GLU A 127 10.86 -10.19 11.75
N VAL A 128 11.94 -10.08 12.53
CA VAL A 128 12.20 -8.98 13.45
C VAL A 128 12.93 -7.90 12.66
N SER A 129 12.30 -6.74 12.48
CA SER A 129 13.01 -5.54 12.01
C SER A 129 13.61 -4.80 13.21
N VAL A 130 14.87 -4.39 13.08
CA VAL A 130 15.67 -3.62 14.04
C VAL A 130 15.27 -2.14 14.03
#